data_AF-A0A660NBG1-F1
#
_entry.id   AF-A0A660NBG1-F1
#
_cell.length_a   1.000
_cell.length_b   1.000
_cell.length_c   1.000
_cell.angle_alpha   90.00
_cell.angle_beta   90.00
_cell.angle_gamma   90.00
#
_symmetry.space_group_name_H-M   'P 1'
#
loop_
_entity.id
_entity.type
_entity.pdbx_description
1 polymer ?
#
loop_
_entity_poly.entity_id
_entity_poly.type
_entity_poly.pdbx_seq_one_letter_code
_entity_poly.pdbx_strand_id
1 'polypeptide(L)' 'KDEKNGKYKIISFYAKRARGLMVRYAAQNAIENAEQLKNFDLDGYQYNAAASNENEWIFQRRAQERAA' A
#
# COMPACT_ATOMS: atom_id res chain seq x y z
N LYS A 1 -1.48 -5.82 0.07
CA LYS A 1 -1.55 -7.15 0.72
C LYS A 1 -0.52 -7.20 1.84
N ASP A 2 -0.83 -7.91 2.91
CA ASP A 2 -0.05 -7.97 4.12
C ASP A 2 0.50 -9.37 4.36
N GLU A 3 1.80 -9.50 4.62
CA GLU A 3 2.42 -10.80 4.90
C GLU A 3 2.09 -11.24 6.33
N LYS A 4 1.32 -12.33 6.47
CA LYS A 4 1.13 -13.00 7.76
C LYS A 4 1.43 -14.48 7.57
N ASN A 5 2.50 -14.95 8.20
CA ASN A 5 2.88 -16.37 8.24
C ASN A 5 3.17 -16.98 6.84
N GLY A 6 3.88 -16.24 5.98
CA GLY A 6 4.23 -16.67 4.62
C GLY A 6 3.09 -16.59 3.59
N LYS A 7 1.91 -16.05 3.96
CA LYS A 7 0.80 -15.79 3.02
C LYS A 7 0.40 -14.32 3.05
N TYR A 8 0.38 -13.69 1.88
CA TYR A 8 -0.11 -12.34 1.68
C TYR A 8 -1.65 -12.32 1.74
N LYS A 9 -2.23 -11.88 2.86
CA LYS A 9 -3.68 -11.71 3.02
C LYS A 9 -4.05 -10.23 3.07
N ILE A 10 -5.25 -9.91 2.60
CA ILE A 10 -5.82 -8.57 2.81
C ILE A 10 -6.38 -8.54 4.22
N ILE A 11 -5.72 -7.82 5.12
CA ILE A 11 -6.24 -7.59 6.46
C ILE A 11 -7.06 -6.31 6.40
N SER A 12 -8.38 -6.42 6.53
CA SER A 12 -9.32 -5.31 6.32
C SER A 12 -9.02 -4.07 7.16
N PHE A 13 -8.54 -4.23 8.40
CA PHE A 13 -8.15 -3.11 9.27
C PHE A 13 -7.05 -2.25 8.63
N TYR A 14 -6.04 -2.92 8.10
CA TYR A 14 -4.90 -2.27 7.47
C TYR A 14 -5.24 -1.75 6.07
N ALA A 15 -6.10 -2.45 5.33
CA ALA A 15 -6.61 -1.94 4.06
C ALA A 15 -7.36 -0.61 4.23
N LYS A 16 -8.15 -0.45 5.31
CA LYS A 16 -8.81 0.82 5.65
C LYS A 16 -7.81 1.93 5.95
N ARG A 17 -6.77 1.64 6.74
CA ARG A 17 -5.70 2.59 7.06
C ARG A 17 -4.90 3.00 5.81
N ALA A 18 -4.54 2.03 4.96
CA ALA A 18 -3.81 2.28 3.72
C ALA A 18 -4.58 3.23 2.78
N ARG A 19 -5.90 3.05 2.64
CA ARG A 19 -6.74 3.96 1.85
C ARG A 19 -6.69 5.39 2.39
N GLY A 20 -6.82 5.57 3.71
CA GLY A 20 -6.73 6.90 4.33
C GLY A 20 -5.35 7.55 4.12
N LEU A 21 -4.27 6.76 4.26
CA LEU A 21 -2.91 7.22 4.01
C LEU A 21 -2.69 7.60 2.56
N MET A 22 -3.21 6.83 1.62
CA MET A 22 -3.09 7.11 0.18
C MET A 22 -3.81 8.40 -0.20
N VAL A 23 -5.02 8.63 0.32
CA VAL A 23 -5.75 9.90 0.11
C VAL A 23 -4.97 11.08 0.70
N ARG A 24 -4.43 10.91 1.92
CA ARG A 24 -3.60 11.93 2.57
C ARG A 24 -2.31 12.20 1.79
N TYR A 25 -1.67 11.18 1.22
CA TYR A 25 -0.50 11.33 0.36
C TYR A 25 -0.86 12.10 -0.93
N ALA A 26 -1.99 11.73 -1.55
CA ALA A 26 -2.48 12.38 -2.76
C ALA A 26 -2.74 13.88 -2.54
N ALA A 27 -3.43 14.22 -1.45
CA ALA A 27 -3.73 15.61 -1.11
C ALA A 27 -2.47 16.43 -0.79
N GLN A 28 -1.52 15.87 -0.03
CA GLN A 28 -0.29 16.58 0.36
C GLN A 28 0.65 16.82 -0.83
N ASN A 29 0.73 15.88 -1.76
CA ASN A 29 1.62 15.99 -2.93
C ASN A 29 0.92 16.58 -4.16
N ALA A 30 -0.33 17.06 -4.00
CA ALA A 30 -1.16 17.55 -5.09
C ALA A 30 -1.09 16.61 -6.32
N ILE A 31 -1.34 15.32 -6.09
CA ILE A 31 -1.23 14.30 -7.14
C ILE A 31 -2.35 14.52 -8.15
N GLU A 32 -1.97 14.90 -9.37
CA GLU A 32 -2.91 15.07 -10.49
C GLU A 32 -2.95 13.82 -11.38
N ASN A 33 -1.85 13.06 -11.43
CA ASN A 33 -1.75 11.87 -12.25
C ASN A 33 -1.81 10.61 -11.40
N ALA A 34 -2.68 9.69 -11.79
CA ALA A 34 -2.84 8.43 -11.08
C ALA A 34 -1.52 7.63 -10.99
N GLU A 35 -0.64 7.76 -11.99
CA GLU A 35 0.67 7.09 -11.98
C GLU A 35 1.57 7.50 -10.83
N GLN A 36 1.44 8.74 -10.32
CA GLN A 36 2.23 9.20 -9.19
C GLN A 36 1.82 8.50 -7.88
N LEU A 37 0.62 7.92 -7.81
CA LEU A 37 0.20 7.09 -6.67
C LEU A 37 1.01 5.78 -6.57
N LYS A 38 1.66 5.33 -7.66
CA LYS A 38 2.58 4.18 -7.62
C LYS A 38 3.78 4.45 -6.69
N ASN A 39 4.12 5.72 -6.46
CA ASN A 39 5.20 6.13 -5.54
C ASN A 39 4.75 6.19 -4.07
N PHE A 40 3.54 5.72 -3.75
CA PHE A 40 3.07 5.64 -2.38
C PHE A 40 3.91 4.65 -1.56
N ASP A 41 4.76 5.20 -0.69
CA ASP A 41 5.61 4.46 0.25
C ASP A 41 5.40 4.94 1.71
N LEU A 42 4.18 4.86 2.22
CA LEU A 42 3.87 5.23 3.61
C LEU A 42 3.61 3.99 4.47
N ASP A 43 4.01 4.03 5.74
CA ASP A 43 3.70 2.96 6.73
C ASP A 43 4.22 1.57 6.31
N GLY A 44 5.28 1.54 5.49
CA GLY A 44 5.90 0.32 4.95
C GLY A 44 5.16 -0.32 3.79
N TYR A 45 4.12 0.30 3.24
CA TYR A 45 3.50 -0.10 1.98
C TYR A 45 4.41 0.24 0.82
N GLN A 46 4.49 -0.64 -0.16
CA GLN A 46 5.32 -0.48 -1.34
C GLN A 46 4.61 -1.05 -2.56
N TYR A 47 4.71 -0.36 -3.70
CA TYR A 47 4.09 -0.81 -4.93
C TYR A 47 4.79 -2.08 -5.47
N ASN A 48 4.01 -3.12 -5.74
CA ASN A 48 4.53 -4.35 -6.34
C ASN A 48 4.09 -4.41 -7.81
N ALA A 49 4.99 -4.02 -8.71
CA ALA A 49 4.75 -4.04 -10.15
C ALA A 49 4.44 -5.46 -10.69
N ALA A 50 5.10 -6.50 -10.16
CA ALA A 50 4.91 -7.88 -10.61
C ALA A 50 3.52 -8.44 -10.26
N ALA A 51 2.91 -7.95 -9.18
CA ALA A 51 1.56 -8.33 -8.77
C ALA A 51 0.48 -7.33 -9.26
N SER A 52 0.88 -6.20 -9.82
CA SER A 52 -0.03 -5.15 -10.31
C SER A 52 -0.35 -5.36 -11.77
N ASN A 53 -1.54 -4.92 -12.18
CA ASN A 53 -1.97 -4.88 -13.57
C ASN A 53 -2.48 -3.46 -13.92
N GLU A 54 -2.98 -3.28 -15.14
CA GLU A 54 -3.45 -1.99 -15.66
C GLU A 54 -4.63 -1.41 -14.86
N ASN A 55 -5.48 -2.27 -14.29
CA ASN A 55 -6.69 -1.88 -13.57
C ASN A 55 -6.56 -2.01 -12.05
N GLU A 56 -5.59 -2.76 -11.55
CA GLU A 56 -5.40 -3.04 -10.13
C GLU A 56 -3.93 -2.89 -9.73
N TRP A 57 -3.67 -1.93 -8.84
CA TRP A 57 -2.36 -1.72 -8.26
C TRP A 57 -2.24 -2.38 -6.90
N ILE A 58 -1.29 -3.29 -6.78
CA ILE A 58 -1.06 -4.07 -5.57
C ILE A 58 0.07 -3.44 -4.77
N PHE A 59 -0.32 -2.75 -3.69
CA PHE A 59 0.60 -2.27 -2.68
C PHE A 59 0.77 -3.34 -1.60
N GLN A 60 2.00 -3.74 -1.33
CA GLN A 60 2.33 -4.75 -0.34
C GLN A 60 3.10 -4.09 0.80
N ARG A 61 2.83 -4.48 2.03
CA ARG A 61 3.74 -4.14 3.12
C ARG A 61 4.40 -5.40 3.64
N ARG A 62 5.69 -5.30 3.94
CA ARG A 62 6.33 -6.29 4.80
C ARG A 62 5.79 -6.05 6.20
N ALA A 63 5.27 -7.09 6.83
CA ALA A 63 4.92 -6.98 8.23
C ALA A 63 6.21 -6.65 8.98
N GLN A 64 6.34 -5.42 9.48
CA GLN A 64 7.29 -5.19 10.54
C GLN A 64 6.84 -6.09 11.68
N GLU A 65 7.70 -7.04 12.03
CA GLU A 65 7.68 -7.65 13.35
C GLU A 65 7.60 -6.48 14.32
N ARG A 66 6.46 -6.34 15.02
CA ARG A 66 6.43 -5.49 16.20
C ARG A 66 7.52 -6.05 17.10
N ALA A 67 8.64 -5.34 17.22
CA ALA A 67 9.50 -5.50 18.37
C ALA A 67 8.60 -5.31 19.61
N ALA A 68 8.70 -6.29 20.50
CA ALA A 68 7.84 -6.54 21.65
C ALA A 68 7.49 -5.29 22.48
#